data_AF-K2AR59-F1
#
_entry.id   AF-K2AR59-F1
#
_cell.length_a   1.000
_cell.length_b   1.000
_cell.length_c   1.000
_cell.angle_alpha   90.00
_cell.angle_beta   90.00
_cell.angle_gamma   90.00
#
_symmetry.space_group_name_H-M   'P 1'
#
loop_
_entity.id
_entity.type
_entity.pdbx_description
1 polymer ?
#
loop_
_entity_poly.entity_id
_entity_poly.type
_entity_poly.pdbx_seq_one_letter_code
_entity_poly.pdbx_strand_id
1 'polypeptide(L)'
;MQGNSPVTNTSNDSSSPNTTQPFSSDYLESKVKQVGPHVYELDIPKDIDEVEFIVFGCQGSGKDSQKQTAKLMDEVASKSNIQCIFGAGDNVYDWGATTPYDPVFNSYFHDIYNHPELKTLKEKKFFMALGNHDGNFQNAANAAYYRYTNPTGEKTEIREVEHSYIDNPEERAALYSNTKIDPKKLPQWNMPYYFESVILGDTQVFILDSSTYAKEYLNSLNGKINPDKVNQAQWLEEEYKIAKASGRKIAVLMHHPFYTSGKRAFPSDFDSSHYLYPKEIDEINEITHSNTKSYNQLLKNIFDKQDIHFDVVFAAHDHFLSYYNDKAVAKEQGLVQITAGGGGGKLQDRKSYAGHPYVEFLEQNGFWKVTHNKKTNELFFEMYTTDGHHLKFSDKNHLPIRTPSKDQQYELLRKCVLFSCDQYLNKLKMAEIINKKSKETTNPGMLYGIFNQTTHLFNKSVNVVTSAVKHFMPADYFTQEITTLHQLKAYFNHVESSSYLDALSVTEKYLRNIILETPLDNSFYFMLKESIEKEMKIPVNELFKTIKTFNTTAEFN
;
A
#
# COMPACT_ATOMS: atom_id res chain seq x y z
N MET A 1 7.14 61.15 54.20
CA MET A 1 8.03 59.98 54.02
C MET A 1 7.41 58.83 54.78
N GLN A 2 6.90 57.84 54.04
CA GLN A 2 6.18 56.64 54.49
C GLN A 2 7.12 55.76 55.34
N GLY A 3 6.70 55.00 56.35
CA GLY A 3 5.38 54.53 56.76
C GLY A 3 5.48 53.01 56.98
N ASN A 4 5.60 52.57 58.23
CA ASN A 4 5.74 51.15 58.59
C ASN A 4 4.75 50.79 59.70
N SER A 5 3.80 49.90 59.41
CA SER A 5 3.28 48.86 60.31
C SER A 5 2.26 47.97 59.58
N PRO A 6 2.08 46.71 60.03
CA PRO A 6 1.68 45.60 59.17
C PRO A 6 0.18 45.28 59.27
N VAL A 7 -0.38 44.74 58.18
CA VAL A 7 -1.71 44.11 58.17
C VAL A 7 -1.58 42.72 57.58
N THR A 8 -1.95 41.73 58.38
CA THR A 8 -2.17 40.33 57.99
C THR A 8 -3.37 40.23 57.05
N ASN A 9 -3.24 39.46 55.97
CA ASN A 9 -4.39 38.95 55.24
C ASN A 9 -4.18 37.47 54.91
N THR A 10 -5.04 36.62 55.46
CA THR A 10 -5.13 35.20 55.18
C THR A 10 -6.05 34.93 53.99
N SER A 11 -5.73 33.87 53.25
CA SER A 11 -6.63 32.92 52.55
C SER A 11 -6.58 32.86 51.01
N ASN A 12 -6.52 31.60 50.56
CA ASN A 12 -6.98 30.99 49.30
C ASN A 12 -6.01 30.91 48.11
N ASP A 13 -5.30 29.78 48.07
CA ASP A 13 -5.51 28.68 47.12
C ASP A 13 -5.78 29.03 45.64
N SER A 14 -4.83 28.67 44.78
CA SER A 14 -5.10 27.93 43.53
C SER A 14 -3.80 27.60 42.82
N SER A 15 -3.43 26.33 42.91
CA SER A 15 -2.55 25.64 41.96
C SER A 15 -3.12 25.68 40.54
N SER A 16 -2.29 26.06 39.57
CA SER A 16 -2.45 25.67 38.15
C SER A 16 -1.07 25.67 37.47
N PRO A 17 -0.79 24.71 36.56
CA PRO A 17 0.44 23.95 36.57
C PRO A 17 1.57 24.47 35.65
N ASN A 18 2.78 24.01 35.99
CA ASN A 18 4.01 24.07 35.22
C ASN A 18 3.81 24.08 33.70
N THR A 19 4.17 25.19 33.06
CA THR A 19 4.56 25.21 31.65
C THR A 19 5.96 24.60 31.54
N THR A 20 6.05 23.28 31.40
CA THR A 20 7.32 22.60 31.06
C THR A 20 7.72 23.02 29.65
N GLN A 21 8.91 23.62 29.51
CA GLN A 21 9.53 23.92 28.22
C GLN A 21 9.67 22.63 27.39
N PRO A 22 9.53 22.68 26.05
CA PRO A 22 9.71 21.51 25.20
C PRO A 22 11.15 20.96 25.32
N PHE A 23 11.28 19.64 25.33
CA PHE A 23 12.58 18.96 25.30
C PHE A 23 13.32 19.24 23.99
N SER A 24 14.65 19.42 24.06
CA SER A 24 15.47 19.63 22.87
C SER A 24 15.59 18.35 22.01
N SER A 25 15.76 18.53 20.70
CA SER A 25 16.01 17.42 19.78
C SER A 25 17.22 16.57 20.17
N ASP A 26 18.35 17.18 20.54
CA ASP A 26 19.54 16.42 20.98
C ASP A 26 19.25 15.49 22.17
N TYR A 27 18.40 15.93 23.10
CA TYR A 27 17.98 15.10 24.22
C TYR A 27 17.05 13.98 23.78
N LEU A 28 16.08 14.25 22.91
CA LEU A 28 15.19 13.22 22.36
C LEU A 28 15.97 12.19 21.53
N GLU A 29 16.88 12.62 20.66
CA GLU A 29 17.76 11.75 19.88
C GLU A 29 18.64 10.87 20.78
N SER A 30 19.09 11.39 21.94
CA SER A 30 19.80 10.56 22.92
C SER A 30 18.95 9.40 23.45
N LYS A 31 17.63 9.60 23.57
CA LYS A 31 16.68 8.54 23.97
C LYS A 31 16.43 7.55 22.85
N VAL A 32 16.31 8.02 21.62
CA VAL A 32 16.24 7.16 20.42
C VAL A 32 17.48 6.25 20.35
N LYS A 33 18.69 6.81 20.55
CA LYS A 33 19.95 6.04 20.57
C LYS A 33 20.05 5.08 21.75
N GLN A 34 19.54 5.46 22.91
CA GLN A 34 19.49 4.59 24.09
C GLN A 34 18.63 3.34 23.83
N VAL A 35 17.49 3.50 23.14
CA VAL A 35 16.58 2.39 22.82
C VAL A 35 17.14 1.53 21.68
N GLY A 36 17.55 2.16 20.57
CA GLY A 36 18.00 1.45 19.38
C GLY A 36 16.87 0.68 18.67
N PRO A 37 17.19 -0.10 17.62
CA PRO A 37 16.21 -0.97 17.00
C PRO A 37 15.88 -2.14 17.92
N HIS A 38 14.60 -2.48 18.03
CA HIS A 38 14.14 -3.50 18.97
C HIS A 38 13.02 -4.36 18.40
N VAL A 39 12.84 -5.54 18.99
CA VAL A 39 11.72 -6.44 18.71
C VAL A 39 10.71 -6.36 19.86
N TYR A 40 9.49 -5.92 19.55
CA TYR A 40 8.40 -5.70 20.49
C TYR A 40 7.36 -6.83 20.42
N GLU A 41 7.29 -7.67 21.44
CA GLU A 41 6.19 -8.60 21.68
C GLU A 41 5.03 -7.87 22.37
N LEU A 42 3.94 -7.63 21.63
CA LEU A 42 2.75 -7.02 22.21
C LEU A 42 1.99 -8.03 23.06
N ASP A 43 1.64 -7.64 24.29
CA ASP A 43 0.82 -8.43 25.19
C ASP A 43 -0.65 -8.42 24.73
N ILE A 44 -0.94 -9.31 23.78
CA ILE A 44 -2.28 -9.54 23.24
C ILE A 44 -2.91 -10.77 23.91
N PRO A 45 -4.25 -10.88 23.97
CA PRO A 45 -4.89 -12.02 24.63
C PRO A 45 -4.46 -13.36 23.99
N LYS A 46 -4.06 -14.32 24.83
CA LYS A 46 -3.44 -15.58 24.38
C LYS A 46 -4.43 -16.57 23.76
N ASP A 47 -5.71 -16.41 24.09
CA ASP A 47 -6.84 -17.26 23.72
C ASP A 47 -7.55 -16.81 22.43
N ILE A 48 -6.95 -15.89 21.67
CA ILE A 48 -7.46 -15.54 20.33
C ILE A 48 -7.02 -16.59 19.30
N ASP A 49 -7.98 -16.99 18.47
CA ASP A 49 -7.76 -17.86 17.31
C ASP A 49 -7.18 -17.10 16.10
N GLU A 50 -7.38 -15.78 16.09
CA GLU A 50 -7.04 -14.90 14.99
C GLU A 50 -6.35 -13.63 15.48
N VAL A 51 -5.26 -13.27 14.82
CA VAL A 51 -4.57 -11.99 14.99
C VAL A 51 -5.00 -11.09 13.84
N GLU A 52 -5.56 -9.93 14.14
CA GLU A 52 -6.08 -8.95 13.20
C GLU A 52 -5.41 -7.57 13.34
N PHE A 53 -4.93 -7.00 12.25
CA PHE A 53 -4.38 -5.64 12.24
C PHE A 53 -4.77 -4.89 10.96
N ILE A 54 -4.61 -3.57 10.96
CA ILE A 54 -4.84 -2.73 9.78
C ILE A 54 -3.50 -2.30 9.18
N VAL A 55 -3.44 -2.21 7.86
CA VAL A 55 -2.31 -1.67 7.09
C VAL A 55 -2.80 -0.58 6.13
N PHE A 56 -2.13 0.57 6.13
CA PHE A 56 -2.38 1.71 5.23
C PHE A 56 -1.13 2.56 5.07
N GLY A 57 -1.06 3.46 4.09
CA GLY A 57 0.07 4.39 3.90
C GLY A 57 -0.26 5.51 2.91
N CYS A 58 0.68 6.44 2.67
CA CYS A 58 0.48 7.61 1.80
C CYS A 58 -0.71 8.49 2.24
N GLN A 59 -0.91 8.62 3.54
CA GLN A 59 -2.01 9.34 4.18
C GLN A 59 -1.69 10.82 4.40
N GLY A 60 -0.43 11.14 4.71
CA GLY A 60 0.06 12.26 5.53
C GLY A 60 -0.18 13.68 5.04
N SER A 61 -1.42 14.04 4.72
CA SER A 61 -1.75 15.28 4.01
C SER A 61 -2.88 16.10 4.63
N GLY A 62 -3.58 15.56 5.63
CA GLY A 62 -4.68 16.24 6.32
C GLY A 62 -5.97 16.36 5.48
N LYS A 63 -6.01 15.76 4.29
CA LYS A 63 -7.10 15.91 3.33
C LYS A 63 -8.36 15.16 3.77
N ASP A 64 -9.50 15.54 3.21
CA ASP A 64 -10.79 14.91 3.55
C ASP A 64 -10.83 13.41 3.17
N SER A 65 -10.11 12.99 2.13
CA SER A 65 -9.91 11.58 1.78
C SER A 65 -9.24 10.78 2.91
N GLN A 66 -8.28 11.38 3.61
CA GLN A 66 -7.64 10.77 4.79
C GLN A 66 -8.63 10.63 5.95
N LYS A 67 -9.43 11.68 6.22
CA LYS A 67 -10.47 11.66 7.26
C LYS A 67 -11.56 10.63 6.97
N GLN A 68 -11.98 10.50 5.70
CA GLN A 68 -12.93 9.48 5.26
C GLN A 68 -12.36 8.07 5.45
N THR A 69 -11.07 7.88 5.13
CA THR A 69 -10.37 6.62 5.37
C THR A 69 -10.34 6.29 6.86
N ALA A 70 -10.01 7.26 7.72
CA ALA A 70 -10.02 7.09 9.18
C ALA A 70 -11.40 6.73 9.73
N LYS A 71 -12.47 7.37 9.22
CA LYS A 71 -13.84 7.01 9.60
C LYS A 71 -14.18 5.57 9.23
N LEU A 72 -13.83 5.13 8.02
CA LEU A 72 -14.03 3.74 7.59
C LEU A 72 -13.20 2.75 8.45
N MET A 73 -11.97 3.12 8.82
CA MET A 73 -11.14 2.33 9.73
C MET A 73 -11.81 2.17 11.10
N ASP A 74 -12.41 3.21 11.65
CA ASP A 74 -13.17 3.15 12.91
C ASP A 74 -14.38 2.22 12.81
N GLU A 75 -15.13 2.30 11.70
CA GLU A 75 -16.28 1.44 11.44
C GLU A 75 -15.89 -0.04 11.37
N VAL A 76 -14.79 -0.38 10.69
CA VAL A 76 -14.28 -1.76 10.61
C VAL A 76 -13.69 -2.22 11.93
N ALA A 77 -12.93 -1.36 12.61
CA ALA A 77 -12.35 -1.65 13.92
C ALA A 77 -13.41 -1.88 15.00
N SER A 78 -14.60 -1.27 14.89
CA SER A 78 -15.72 -1.51 15.81
C SER A 78 -16.33 -2.92 15.69
N LYS A 79 -16.04 -3.64 14.60
CA LYS A 79 -16.59 -4.97 14.27
C LYS A 79 -15.54 -6.08 14.29
N SER A 80 -14.27 -5.74 14.52
CA SER A 80 -13.13 -6.66 14.43
C SER A 80 -12.22 -6.47 15.65
N ASN A 81 -11.49 -7.51 16.05
CA ASN A 81 -10.59 -7.40 17.19
C ASN A 81 -9.21 -6.89 16.71
N ILE A 82 -9.15 -5.66 16.20
CA ILE A 82 -7.89 -5.09 15.70
C ILE A 82 -6.91 -4.87 16.85
N GLN A 83 -5.74 -5.54 16.83
CA GLN A 83 -4.71 -5.38 17.86
C GLN A 83 -3.89 -4.09 17.68
N CYS A 84 -3.52 -3.76 16.45
CA CYS A 84 -2.76 -2.56 16.13
C CYS A 84 -2.94 -2.14 14.66
N ILE A 85 -2.31 -1.03 14.30
CA ILE A 85 -2.35 -0.45 12.96
C ILE A 85 -0.90 -0.23 12.50
N PHE A 86 -0.62 -0.53 11.24
CA PHE A 86 0.67 -0.33 10.61
C PHE A 86 0.56 0.73 9.51
N GLY A 87 1.37 1.79 9.62
CA GLY A 87 1.49 2.86 8.63
C GLY A 87 2.71 2.63 7.72
N ALA A 88 2.51 2.44 6.42
CA ALA A 88 3.55 2.10 5.44
C ALA A 88 4.29 3.34 4.88
N GLY A 89 4.47 4.39 5.67
CA GLY A 89 5.24 5.59 5.33
C GLY A 89 4.50 6.63 4.46
N ASP A 90 5.22 7.72 4.20
CA ASP A 90 4.70 9.01 3.74
C ASP A 90 3.65 9.56 4.72
N ASN A 91 4.12 9.74 5.96
CA ASN A 91 3.33 10.20 7.08
C ASN A 91 3.20 11.73 7.11
N VAL A 92 4.17 12.44 6.52
CA VAL A 92 4.18 13.90 6.45
C VAL A 92 4.56 14.39 5.05
N TYR A 93 3.55 14.76 4.26
CA TYR A 93 3.74 15.41 2.97
C TYR A 93 3.98 16.94 3.13
N ASP A 94 4.71 17.59 2.23
CA ASP A 94 5.46 17.01 1.11
C ASP A 94 6.90 16.67 1.49
N TRP A 95 7.43 17.08 2.65
CA TRP A 95 8.88 17.15 2.90
C TRP A 95 9.31 16.63 4.29
N GLY A 96 8.47 15.85 4.96
CA GLY A 96 8.71 15.39 6.33
C GLY A 96 8.50 16.48 7.37
N ALA A 97 8.59 16.10 8.65
CA ALA A 97 8.49 17.04 9.76
C ALA A 97 9.80 17.85 9.94
N THR A 98 9.66 19.12 10.33
CA THR A 98 10.82 20.02 10.54
C THR A 98 11.37 19.96 11.96
N THR A 99 10.53 19.61 12.93
CA THR A 99 10.86 19.47 14.36
C THR A 99 10.02 18.33 14.97
N PRO A 100 10.37 17.79 16.14
CA PRO A 100 9.54 16.75 16.76
C PRO A 100 8.20 17.27 17.31
N TYR A 101 8.01 18.59 17.35
CA TYR A 101 6.76 19.25 17.76
C TYR A 101 6.04 19.90 16.58
N ASP A 102 6.37 19.51 15.35
CA ASP A 102 5.81 20.12 14.15
C ASP A 102 4.27 20.01 14.16
N PRO A 103 3.52 21.11 13.97
CA PRO A 103 2.05 21.08 13.95
C PRO A 103 1.43 20.13 12.93
N VAL A 104 2.21 19.66 11.93
CA VAL A 104 1.79 18.58 11.02
C VAL A 104 1.41 17.29 11.75
N PHE A 105 2.03 16.95 12.88
CA PHE A 105 1.62 15.77 13.65
C PHE A 105 0.18 15.88 14.17
N ASN A 106 -0.24 17.09 14.56
CA ASN A 106 -1.64 17.31 14.93
C ASN A 106 -2.53 17.24 13.70
N SER A 107 -2.26 18.07 12.69
CA SER A 107 -3.18 18.23 11.56
C SER A 107 -3.24 17.01 10.63
N TYR A 108 -2.17 16.20 10.52
CA TYR A 108 -2.10 15.04 9.65
C TYR A 108 -2.24 13.70 10.39
N PHE A 109 -2.20 13.70 11.73
CA PHE A 109 -2.35 12.48 12.52
C PHE A 109 -3.31 12.63 13.71
N HIS A 110 -2.94 13.35 14.77
CA HIS A 110 -3.69 13.32 16.03
C HIS A 110 -5.14 13.84 15.87
N ASP A 111 -5.35 14.95 15.16
CA ASP A 111 -6.69 15.52 14.96
C ASP A 111 -7.59 14.63 14.10
N ILE A 112 -7.00 13.69 13.35
CA ILE A 112 -7.72 12.76 12.47
C ILE A 112 -8.00 11.45 13.21
N TYR A 113 -6.97 10.79 13.72
CA TYR A 113 -7.08 9.44 14.30
C TYR A 113 -7.48 9.44 15.78
N ASN A 114 -7.39 10.58 16.46
CA ASN A 114 -7.95 10.80 17.80
C ASN A 114 -9.19 11.71 17.76
N HIS A 115 -9.81 11.90 16.59
CA HIS A 115 -10.99 12.76 16.46
C HIS A 115 -12.13 12.29 17.39
N PRO A 116 -12.85 13.19 18.09
CA PRO A 116 -13.86 12.82 19.09
C PRO A 116 -14.99 11.93 18.58
N GLU A 117 -15.32 12.01 17.29
CA GLU A 117 -16.34 11.17 16.65
C GLU A 117 -15.94 9.71 16.50
N LEU A 118 -14.63 9.41 16.50
CA LEU A 118 -14.13 8.05 16.40
C LEU A 118 -14.30 7.35 17.76
N LYS A 119 -14.79 6.11 17.72
CA LYS A 119 -15.11 5.36 18.92
C LYS A 119 -13.99 4.40 19.30
N THR A 120 -13.53 3.63 18.32
CA THR A 120 -12.63 2.50 18.50
C THR A 120 -11.21 2.81 18.05
N LEU A 121 -11.06 3.56 16.95
CA LEU A 121 -9.78 3.82 16.30
C LEU A 121 -8.82 4.62 17.19
N LYS A 122 -9.36 5.55 17.98
CA LYS A 122 -8.59 6.39 18.92
C LYS A 122 -7.84 5.59 20.00
N GLU A 123 -8.30 4.38 20.28
CA GLU A 123 -7.67 3.48 21.26
C GLU A 123 -6.58 2.60 20.63
N LYS A 124 -6.52 2.53 19.30
CA LYS A 124 -5.56 1.70 18.57
C LYS A 124 -4.19 2.38 18.49
N LYS A 125 -3.17 1.53 18.46
CA LYS A 125 -1.76 1.95 18.43
C LYS A 125 -1.24 1.78 17.02
N PHE A 126 -0.63 2.84 16.50
CA PHE A 126 -0.08 2.92 15.16
C PHE A 126 1.43 2.70 15.26
N PHE A 127 1.94 1.76 14.50
CA PHE A 127 3.37 1.52 14.29
C PHE A 127 3.72 1.99 12.88
N MET A 128 4.61 2.97 12.80
CA MET A 128 4.83 3.73 11.56
C MET A 128 6.18 3.35 10.94
N ALA A 129 6.16 3.12 9.63
CA ALA A 129 7.35 3.10 8.79
C ALA A 129 7.61 4.50 8.22
N LEU A 130 8.83 4.73 7.76
CA LEU A 130 9.22 5.93 7.00
C LEU A 130 9.04 5.70 5.49
N GLY A 131 8.60 6.73 4.80
CA GLY A 131 8.52 6.84 3.35
C GLY A 131 9.53 7.81 2.77
N ASN A 132 9.50 7.95 1.44
CA ASN A 132 10.46 8.83 0.78
C ASN A 132 10.17 10.31 1.09
N HIS A 133 8.91 10.69 1.33
CA HIS A 133 8.54 12.07 1.67
C HIS A 133 9.01 12.48 3.07
N ASP A 134 8.95 11.54 4.02
CA ASP A 134 9.37 11.71 5.40
C ASP A 134 10.89 12.02 5.50
N GLY A 135 11.68 11.41 4.61
CA GLY A 135 13.12 11.66 4.44
C GLY A 135 13.51 12.62 3.32
N ASN A 136 12.56 13.29 2.67
CA ASN A 136 12.82 14.25 1.58
C ASN A 136 13.67 13.69 0.41
N PHE A 137 13.41 12.44 0.01
CA PHE A 137 14.13 11.77 -1.09
C PHE A 137 13.53 12.06 -2.50
N GLN A 138 12.34 12.65 -2.60
CA GLN A 138 11.53 12.82 -3.82
C GLN A 138 12.00 13.88 -4.82
N ASN A 139 12.90 14.79 -4.44
CA ASN A 139 13.22 15.92 -5.32
C ASN A 139 14.32 15.55 -6.35
N ALA A 140 13.96 15.51 -7.63
CA ALA A 140 14.93 15.26 -8.72
C ALA A 140 15.98 16.38 -8.89
N ALA A 141 15.67 17.63 -8.48
CA ALA A 141 16.67 18.69 -8.40
C ALA A 141 17.69 18.39 -7.30
N ASN A 142 17.29 17.66 -6.25
CA ASN A 142 18.23 17.14 -5.28
C ASN A 142 19.13 16.06 -5.93
N ALA A 143 18.59 15.09 -6.66
CA ALA A 143 19.42 14.09 -7.37
C ALA A 143 20.44 14.71 -8.37
N ALA A 144 20.11 15.85 -8.99
CA ALA A 144 21.01 16.55 -9.93
C ALA A 144 22.02 17.48 -9.24
N TYR A 145 21.63 18.18 -8.16
CA TYR A 145 22.50 19.11 -7.41
C TYR A 145 23.39 18.39 -6.38
N TYR A 146 22.89 17.32 -5.75
CA TYR A 146 23.56 16.51 -4.73
C TYR A 146 24.38 15.33 -5.29
N ARG A 147 24.80 15.39 -6.56
CA ARG A 147 25.83 14.48 -7.10
C ARG A 147 27.16 14.50 -6.29
N TYR A 148 27.31 15.43 -5.34
CA TYR A 148 28.52 15.64 -4.55
C TYR A 148 28.32 15.73 -3.02
N THR A 149 27.10 15.70 -2.47
CA THR A 149 26.84 15.68 -1.01
C THR A 149 25.57 14.86 -0.72
N ASN A 150 25.49 14.16 0.42
CA ASN A 150 24.38 13.25 0.76
C ASN A 150 23.03 14.00 0.75
N PRO A 151 21.89 13.43 0.29
CA PRO A 151 20.57 13.98 0.61
C PRO A 151 20.45 14.07 2.13
N THR A 152 20.13 15.25 2.66
CA THR A 152 20.11 15.53 4.11
C THR A 152 18.89 14.92 4.83
N GLY A 153 18.41 13.75 4.39
CA GLY A 153 17.14 13.13 4.79
C GLY A 153 17.08 12.66 6.25
N GLU A 154 18.21 12.23 6.82
CA GLU A 154 18.26 11.72 8.21
C GLU A 154 17.70 12.73 9.25
N LYS A 155 17.78 14.03 8.94
CA LYS A 155 17.30 15.10 9.84
C LYS A 155 15.79 15.28 9.85
N THR A 156 15.06 14.91 8.80
CA THR A 156 13.59 14.99 8.78
C THR A 156 12.99 13.70 9.33
N GLU A 157 13.55 12.55 8.96
CA GLU A 157 13.15 11.23 9.47
C GLU A 157 13.25 11.15 11.00
N ILE A 158 14.36 11.63 11.57
CA ILE A 158 14.55 11.62 13.03
C ILE A 158 13.47 12.43 13.76
N ARG A 159 12.84 13.43 13.13
CA ARG A 159 11.78 14.24 13.78
C ARG A 159 10.53 13.42 14.06
N GLU A 160 10.20 12.51 13.16
CA GLU A 160 9.07 11.60 13.34
C GLU A 160 9.39 10.49 14.36
N VAL A 161 10.65 10.08 14.47
CA VAL A 161 11.11 9.13 15.49
C VAL A 161 11.09 9.82 16.87
N GLU A 162 11.68 11.01 16.99
CA GLU A 162 11.68 11.86 18.18
C GLU A 162 10.26 12.17 18.67
N HIS A 163 9.28 12.31 17.75
CA HIS A 163 7.88 12.53 18.09
C HIS A 163 7.31 11.45 19.02
N SER A 164 7.84 10.21 18.97
CA SER A 164 7.44 9.12 19.88
C SER A 164 7.82 9.34 21.35
N TYR A 165 8.67 10.34 21.62
CA TYR A 165 9.27 10.60 22.95
C TYR A 165 8.82 11.92 23.58
N ILE A 166 8.14 12.82 22.84
CA ILE A 166 7.98 14.24 23.24
C ILE A 166 7.25 14.48 24.56
N ASP A 167 6.32 13.61 24.96
CA ASP A 167 5.50 13.82 26.16
C ASP A 167 6.28 13.52 27.45
N ASN A 168 7.02 12.40 27.47
CA ASN A 168 7.77 11.93 28.63
C ASN A 168 8.98 11.08 28.18
N PRO A 169 10.09 11.69 27.76
CA PRO A 169 11.18 11.00 27.07
C PRO A 169 11.81 9.86 27.88
N GLU A 170 11.96 10.02 29.20
CA GLU A 170 12.52 8.97 30.07
C GLU A 170 11.57 7.78 30.20
N GLU A 171 10.27 8.03 30.42
CA GLU A 171 9.28 6.96 30.52
C GLU A 171 9.11 6.25 29.18
N ARG A 172 9.13 6.98 28.06
CA ARG A 172 9.07 6.43 26.71
C ARG A 172 10.30 5.57 26.42
N ALA A 173 11.50 6.04 26.72
CA ALA A 173 12.73 5.25 26.57
C ALA A 173 12.70 3.98 27.44
N ALA A 174 12.25 4.09 28.68
CA ALA A 174 12.10 2.93 29.56
C ALA A 174 11.07 1.93 29.03
N LEU A 175 9.94 2.40 28.48
CA LEU A 175 8.92 1.56 27.87
C LEU A 175 9.46 0.81 26.64
N TYR A 176 10.07 1.53 25.70
CA TYR A 176 10.61 0.96 24.46
C TYR A 176 11.89 0.14 24.65
N SER A 177 12.54 0.22 25.81
CA SER A 177 13.64 -0.71 26.15
C SER A 177 13.15 -2.13 26.51
N ASN A 178 11.83 -2.36 26.61
CA ASN A 178 11.28 -3.67 26.94
C ASN A 178 10.90 -4.44 25.67
N THR A 179 11.23 -5.74 25.64
CA THR A 179 10.72 -6.65 24.60
C THR A 179 9.22 -6.87 24.74
N LYS A 180 8.69 -7.04 25.95
CA LYS A 180 7.25 -7.23 26.17
C LYS A 180 6.59 -5.90 26.49
N ILE A 181 5.59 -5.53 25.69
CA ILE A 181 4.89 -4.25 25.84
C ILE A 181 3.38 -4.49 25.96
N ASP A 182 2.79 -3.92 27.00
CA ASP A 182 1.34 -3.77 27.10
C ASP A 182 0.90 -2.63 26.17
N PRO A 183 0.11 -2.90 25.11
CA PRO A 183 -0.31 -1.88 24.16
C PRO A 183 -1.06 -0.71 24.81
N LYS A 184 -1.68 -0.89 25.98
CA LYS A 184 -2.39 0.18 26.70
C LYS A 184 -1.46 1.27 27.21
N LYS A 185 -0.17 0.98 27.38
CA LYS A 185 0.85 1.94 27.83
C LYS A 185 1.43 2.76 26.67
N LEU A 186 1.21 2.32 25.43
CA LEU A 186 1.72 2.99 24.25
C LEU A 186 0.92 4.27 23.93
N PRO A 187 1.60 5.31 23.41
CA PRO A 187 0.92 6.42 22.74
C PRO A 187 0.22 5.94 21.48
N GLN A 188 -0.64 6.79 20.90
CA GLN A 188 -1.27 6.45 19.62
C GLN A 188 -0.23 6.33 18.49
N TRP A 189 0.74 7.23 18.42
CA TRP A 189 1.85 7.23 17.46
C TRP A 189 3.07 6.47 18.00
N ASN A 190 3.54 5.44 17.32
CA ASN A 190 4.73 4.68 17.70
C ASN A 190 5.68 4.57 16.51
N MET A 191 6.84 5.20 16.65
CA MET A 191 8.04 4.95 15.87
C MET A 191 9.27 5.13 16.78
N PRO A 192 9.50 4.19 17.72
CA PRO A 192 10.62 4.23 18.66
C PRO A 192 12.01 4.37 18.01
N TYR A 193 12.18 3.78 16.84
CA TYR A 193 13.39 3.84 16.02
C TYR A 193 13.04 3.83 14.52
N TYR A 194 14.01 4.08 13.64
CA TYR A 194 13.82 4.10 12.18
C TYR A 194 13.32 2.77 11.60
N PHE A 195 13.69 1.68 12.26
CA PHE A 195 13.33 0.32 11.92
C PHE A 195 13.23 -0.52 13.19
N GLU A 196 12.30 -1.46 13.19
CA GLU A 196 11.93 -2.26 14.36
C GLU A 196 11.14 -3.50 13.95
N SER A 197 10.70 -4.30 14.91
CA SER A 197 9.78 -5.39 14.63
C SER A 197 8.71 -5.51 15.71
N VAL A 198 7.51 -5.88 15.31
CA VAL A 198 6.38 -6.11 16.20
C VAL A 198 5.93 -7.57 16.07
N ILE A 199 5.88 -8.28 17.19
CA ILE A 199 5.34 -9.64 17.31
C ILE A 199 3.92 -9.56 17.87
N LEU A 200 3.00 -10.18 17.14
CA LEU A 200 1.59 -10.33 17.48
C LEU A 200 1.28 -11.83 17.52
N GLY A 201 1.44 -12.45 18.69
CA GLY A 201 1.32 -13.90 18.85
C GLY A 201 2.42 -14.64 18.07
N ASP A 202 2.03 -15.35 17.02
CA ASP A 202 2.86 -16.13 16.09
C ASP A 202 3.12 -15.41 14.75
N THR A 203 2.63 -14.18 14.59
CA THR A 203 3.00 -13.28 13.49
C THR A 203 4.09 -12.32 13.95
N GLN A 204 5.12 -12.12 13.12
CA GLN A 204 6.13 -11.07 13.29
C GLN A 204 6.14 -10.15 12.06
N VAL A 205 5.98 -8.85 12.28
CA VAL A 205 6.06 -7.82 11.26
C VAL A 205 7.38 -7.07 11.44
N PHE A 206 8.27 -7.13 10.46
CA PHE A 206 9.45 -6.25 10.39
C PHE A 206 9.04 -4.91 9.81
N ILE A 207 9.37 -3.80 10.47
CA ILE A 207 9.12 -2.45 9.99
C ILE A 207 10.46 -1.87 9.55
N LEU A 208 10.59 -1.59 8.26
CA LEU A 208 11.86 -1.18 7.65
C LEU A 208 11.76 0.20 7.01
N ASP A 209 12.82 0.99 7.18
CA ASP A 209 13.09 2.14 6.34
C ASP A 209 13.68 1.66 5.00
N SER A 210 12.79 1.46 4.03
CA SER A 210 13.17 1.09 2.67
C SER A 210 13.93 2.18 1.89
N SER A 211 13.86 3.44 2.29
CA SER A 211 14.57 4.54 1.60
C SER A 211 16.08 4.42 1.80
N THR A 212 16.53 3.90 2.96
CA THR A 212 17.96 3.74 3.29
C THR A 212 18.45 2.28 3.20
N TYR A 213 17.56 1.30 3.13
CA TYR A 213 17.91 -0.13 3.19
C TYR A 213 19.00 -0.55 2.20
N ALA A 214 18.90 -0.17 0.92
CA ALA A 214 19.87 -0.58 -0.09
C ALA A 214 21.29 -0.03 0.17
N LYS A 215 21.36 1.21 0.68
CA LYS A 215 22.60 1.85 1.08
C LYS A 215 23.21 1.15 2.29
N GLU A 216 22.39 0.79 3.28
CA GLU A 216 22.85 0.10 4.48
C GLU A 216 23.31 -1.33 4.18
N TYR A 217 22.64 -2.04 3.28
CA TYR A 217 23.11 -3.32 2.76
C TYR A 217 24.48 -3.20 2.06
N LEU A 218 24.66 -2.21 1.20
CA LEU A 218 25.95 -1.99 0.54
C LEU A 218 27.06 -1.64 1.54
N ASN A 219 26.74 -0.84 2.56
CA ASN A 219 27.68 -0.47 3.61
C ASN A 219 28.09 -1.68 4.46
N SER A 220 27.17 -2.61 4.75
CA SER A 220 27.49 -3.81 5.54
C SER A 220 28.47 -4.72 4.80
N LEU A 221 28.28 -4.94 3.49
CA LEU A 221 29.19 -5.71 2.66
C LEU A 221 30.59 -5.08 2.56
N ASN A 222 30.64 -3.75 2.50
CA ASN A 222 31.89 -3.01 2.37
C ASN A 222 32.60 -2.70 3.70
N GLY A 223 32.04 -3.14 4.84
CA GLY A 223 32.56 -2.80 6.16
C GLY A 223 32.50 -1.29 6.49
N LYS A 224 31.67 -0.52 5.78
CA LYS A 224 31.46 0.93 5.98
C LYS A 224 30.34 1.19 6.98
N ILE A 225 30.35 0.46 8.09
CA ILE A 225 29.31 0.55 9.12
C ILE A 225 29.63 1.73 10.04
N ASN A 226 28.63 2.56 10.31
CA ASN A 226 28.75 3.64 11.28
C ASN A 226 28.78 3.02 12.70
N PRO A 227 29.84 3.21 13.50
CA PRO A 227 29.91 2.63 14.85
C PRO A 227 28.83 3.17 15.79
N ASP A 228 28.27 4.35 15.51
CA ASP A 228 27.27 5.01 16.34
C ASP A 228 25.81 4.69 15.93
N LYS A 229 25.61 3.88 14.88
CA LYS A 229 24.28 3.49 14.37
C LYS A 229 24.22 2.00 14.06
N VAL A 230 23.15 1.34 14.48
CA VAL A 230 22.90 -0.05 14.08
C VAL A 230 22.58 -0.09 12.58
N ASN A 231 23.24 -0.99 11.84
CA ASN A 231 22.97 -1.21 10.43
C ASN A 231 21.70 -2.07 10.26
N GLN A 232 20.68 -1.55 9.59
CA GLN A 232 19.39 -2.22 9.43
C GLN A 232 19.49 -3.56 8.69
N ALA A 233 20.34 -3.65 7.66
CA ALA A 233 20.47 -4.88 6.87
C ALA A 233 21.09 -6.02 7.68
N GLN A 234 22.06 -5.72 8.55
CA GLN A 234 22.64 -6.71 9.46
C GLN A 234 21.66 -7.10 10.56
N TRP A 235 21.03 -6.11 11.19
CA TRP A 235 20.03 -6.34 12.23
C TRP A 235 18.88 -7.21 11.71
N LEU A 236 18.35 -6.93 10.52
CA LEU A 236 17.29 -7.72 9.91
C LEU A 236 17.74 -9.14 9.61
N GLU A 237 18.97 -9.35 9.10
CA GLU A 237 19.47 -10.70 8.82
C GLU A 237 19.53 -11.57 10.08
N GLU A 238 19.94 -10.99 11.21
CA GLU A 238 19.97 -11.67 12.51
C GLU A 238 18.56 -11.98 13.03
N GLU A 239 17.70 -10.97 13.08
CA GLU A 239 16.34 -11.12 13.62
C GLU A 239 15.45 -11.99 12.74
N TYR A 240 15.63 -11.95 11.41
CA TYR A 240 14.92 -12.83 10.49
C TYR A 240 15.26 -14.31 10.74
N LYS A 241 16.54 -14.63 11.01
CA LYS A 241 16.95 -16.00 11.37
C LYS A 241 16.30 -16.45 12.67
N ILE A 242 16.21 -15.56 13.67
CA ILE A 242 15.51 -15.84 14.93
C ILE A 242 14.02 -16.08 14.69
N ALA A 243 13.36 -15.23 13.90
CA ALA A 243 11.95 -15.36 13.53
C ALA A 243 11.65 -16.68 12.83
N LYS A 244 12.47 -17.07 11.85
CA LYS A 244 12.39 -18.35 11.12
C LYS A 244 12.56 -19.53 12.07
N ALA A 245 13.60 -19.51 12.93
CA ALA A 245 13.84 -20.55 13.91
C ALA A 245 12.70 -20.69 14.93
N SER A 246 11.98 -19.61 15.21
CA SER A 246 10.80 -19.60 16.09
C SER A 246 9.53 -20.09 15.40
N GLY A 247 9.56 -20.40 14.10
CA GLY A 247 8.39 -20.86 13.34
C GLY A 247 7.31 -19.80 13.14
N ARG A 248 7.66 -18.51 13.22
CA ARG A 248 6.69 -17.41 13.08
C ARG A 248 6.24 -17.25 11.62
N LYS A 249 5.04 -16.71 11.43
CA LYS A 249 4.60 -16.11 10.18
C LYS A 249 5.29 -14.76 10.03
N ILE A 250 6.06 -14.54 8.97
CA ILE A 250 6.96 -13.37 8.87
C ILE A 250 6.48 -12.43 7.78
N ALA A 251 6.10 -11.22 8.17
CA ALA A 251 5.75 -10.14 7.26
C ALA A 251 6.80 -9.02 7.30
N VAL A 252 6.80 -8.18 6.27
CA VAL A 252 7.54 -6.91 6.26
C VAL A 252 6.58 -5.76 5.93
N LEU A 253 6.70 -4.66 6.66
CA LEU A 253 6.13 -3.36 6.41
C LEU A 253 7.25 -2.43 5.95
N MET A 254 7.12 -1.88 4.76
CA MET A 254 8.05 -0.92 4.21
C MET A 254 7.34 0.03 3.26
N HIS A 255 7.97 1.11 2.82
CA HIS A 255 7.31 2.05 1.92
C HIS A 255 7.31 1.57 0.46
N HIS A 256 8.48 1.15 -0.05
CA HIS A 256 8.66 0.81 -1.46
C HIS A 256 8.22 -0.63 -1.76
N PRO A 257 7.26 -0.88 -2.67
CA PRO A 257 6.84 -2.24 -3.02
C PRO A 257 7.88 -2.98 -3.88
N PHE A 258 7.90 -4.32 -3.89
CA PHE A 258 8.68 -5.08 -4.89
C PHE A 258 8.00 -5.09 -6.25
N TYR A 259 6.69 -5.35 -6.28
CA TYR A 259 5.88 -5.30 -7.49
C TYR A 259 5.09 -3.99 -7.55
N THR A 260 5.07 -3.33 -8.71
CA THR A 260 4.26 -2.13 -8.94
C THR A 260 3.51 -2.26 -10.26
N SER A 261 2.23 -1.89 -10.26
CA SER A 261 1.42 -1.66 -11.46
C SER A 261 1.29 -0.18 -11.81
N GLY A 262 1.92 0.71 -11.04
CA GLY A 262 1.90 2.16 -11.23
C GLY A 262 3.01 2.65 -12.16
N LYS A 263 3.26 3.96 -12.12
CA LYS A 263 4.30 4.62 -12.95
C LYS A 263 5.71 4.03 -12.74
N ARG A 264 5.98 3.47 -11.56
CA ARG A 264 7.29 2.93 -11.17
C ARG A 264 7.64 1.61 -11.85
N ALA A 265 6.68 0.97 -12.51
CA ALA A 265 6.94 -0.12 -13.44
C ALA A 265 7.73 0.34 -14.69
N PHE A 266 7.80 1.66 -14.93
CA PHE A 266 8.57 2.30 -15.99
C PHE A 266 9.53 3.31 -15.35
N PRO A 267 10.56 2.85 -14.65
CA PRO A 267 11.46 3.72 -13.89
C PRO A 267 12.10 4.74 -14.83
N SER A 268 12.16 5.99 -14.37
CA SER A 268 13.02 6.98 -15.02
C SER A 268 14.49 6.61 -14.79
N ASP A 269 15.40 7.22 -15.55
CA ASP A 269 16.84 7.05 -15.33
C ASP A 269 17.30 7.51 -13.93
N PHE A 270 16.45 8.23 -13.18
CA PHE A 270 16.74 8.79 -11.87
C PHE A 270 16.07 8.06 -10.71
N ASP A 271 15.29 7.00 -10.95
CA ASP A 271 14.48 6.34 -9.92
C ASP A 271 15.34 5.87 -8.72
N SER A 272 16.38 5.07 -8.98
CA SER A 272 17.33 4.68 -7.92
C SER A 272 18.24 5.82 -7.45
N SER A 273 18.42 6.87 -8.26
CA SER A 273 19.28 8.02 -7.91
C SER A 273 18.67 8.91 -6.84
N HIS A 274 17.40 8.70 -6.48
CA HIS A 274 16.81 9.32 -5.30
C HIS A 274 17.45 8.84 -4.00
N TYR A 275 17.97 7.59 -3.97
CA TYR A 275 18.40 6.92 -2.75
C TYR A 275 19.89 6.56 -2.74
N LEU A 276 20.50 6.43 -3.92
CA LEU A 276 21.85 5.89 -4.09
C LEU A 276 22.67 6.72 -5.09
N TYR A 277 23.98 6.76 -4.88
CA TYR A 277 24.90 7.29 -5.90
C TYR A 277 25.01 6.33 -7.10
N PRO A 278 25.31 6.83 -8.31
CA PRO A 278 25.45 5.99 -9.50
C PRO A 278 26.39 4.80 -9.32
N LYS A 279 27.55 5.00 -8.68
CA LYS A 279 28.50 3.91 -8.40
C LYS A 279 27.91 2.83 -7.48
N GLU A 280 27.06 3.21 -6.54
CA GLU A 280 26.42 2.30 -5.59
C GLU A 280 25.33 1.47 -6.29
N ILE A 281 24.60 2.09 -7.21
CA ILE A 281 23.66 1.40 -8.09
C ILE A 281 24.39 0.36 -8.94
N ASP A 282 25.52 0.73 -9.54
CA ASP A 282 26.34 -0.18 -10.34
C ASP A 282 26.86 -1.35 -9.48
N GLU A 283 27.37 -1.07 -8.28
CA GLU A 283 27.90 -2.07 -7.36
C GLU A 283 26.82 -3.05 -6.87
N ILE A 284 25.64 -2.57 -6.49
CA ILE A 284 24.51 -3.43 -6.12
C ILE A 284 24.11 -4.31 -7.30
N ASN A 285 23.99 -3.74 -8.50
CA ASN A 285 23.66 -4.51 -9.70
C ASN A 285 24.70 -5.60 -10.01
N GLU A 286 25.99 -5.34 -9.79
CA GLU A 286 27.04 -6.34 -9.89
C GLU A 286 26.86 -7.48 -8.87
N ILE A 287 26.63 -7.12 -7.60
CA ILE A 287 26.42 -8.06 -6.47
C ILE A 287 25.21 -8.95 -6.69
N THR A 288 24.12 -8.38 -7.20
CA THR A 288 22.84 -9.06 -7.44
C THR A 288 22.68 -9.62 -8.85
N HIS A 289 23.71 -9.48 -9.70
CA HIS A 289 23.70 -9.92 -11.10
C HIS A 289 22.50 -9.40 -11.91
N SER A 290 22.20 -8.10 -11.76
CA SER A 290 21.13 -7.39 -12.46
C SER A 290 21.64 -6.16 -13.22
N ASN A 291 20.77 -5.46 -13.97
CA ASN A 291 21.09 -4.16 -14.56
C ASN A 291 19.97 -3.11 -14.36
N THR A 292 19.17 -3.29 -13.33
CA THR A 292 17.96 -2.49 -13.13
C THR A 292 18.29 -1.07 -12.69
N LYS A 293 17.47 -0.12 -13.18
CA LYS A 293 17.44 1.27 -12.69
C LYS A 293 16.30 1.51 -11.70
N SER A 294 15.38 0.55 -11.56
CA SER A 294 14.26 0.64 -10.61
C SER A 294 14.75 0.36 -9.19
N TYR A 295 14.44 1.28 -8.28
CA TYR A 295 14.80 1.11 -6.87
C TYR A 295 14.04 -0.07 -6.23
N ASN A 296 12.75 -0.21 -6.56
CA ASN A 296 11.91 -1.34 -6.17
C ASN A 296 12.53 -2.70 -6.54
N GLN A 297 13.06 -2.80 -7.76
CA GLN A 297 13.72 -4.02 -8.23
C GLN A 297 15.09 -4.23 -7.57
N LEU A 298 15.86 -3.15 -7.29
CA LEU A 298 17.10 -3.27 -6.51
C LEU A 298 16.81 -3.83 -5.12
N LEU A 299 15.79 -3.31 -4.42
CA LEU A 299 15.38 -3.82 -3.11
C LEU A 299 15.04 -5.31 -3.19
N LYS A 300 14.17 -5.71 -4.12
CA LYS A 300 13.82 -7.12 -4.31
C LYS A 300 15.07 -7.98 -4.52
N ASN A 301 15.97 -7.55 -5.41
CA ASN A 301 17.20 -8.28 -5.73
C ASN A 301 18.14 -8.39 -4.51
N ILE A 302 18.19 -7.38 -3.66
CA ILE A 302 18.96 -7.40 -2.41
C ILE A 302 18.38 -8.45 -1.46
N PHE A 303 17.06 -8.47 -1.22
CA PHE A 303 16.44 -9.46 -0.36
C PHE A 303 16.62 -10.89 -0.90
N ASP A 304 16.47 -11.09 -2.21
CA ASP A 304 16.78 -12.37 -2.86
C ASP A 304 18.25 -12.77 -2.64
N LYS A 305 19.18 -11.82 -2.71
CA LYS A 305 20.61 -12.05 -2.46
C LYS A 305 20.91 -12.40 -0.99
N GLN A 306 20.13 -11.87 -0.05
CA GLN A 306 20.23 -12.15 1.38
C GLN A 306 19.53 -13.47 1.79
N ASP A 307 18.85 -14.17 0.87
CA ASP A 307 17.97 -15.31 1.17
C ASP A 307 16.89 -14.97 2.22
N ILE A 308 16.41 -13.72 2.18
CA ILE A 308 15.34 -13.22 3.05
C ILE A 308 14.05 -13.20 2.25
N HIS A 309 13.11 -14.05 2.66
CA HIS A 309 11.82 -14.19 2.02
C HIS A 309 10.70 -14.10 3.03
N PHE A 310 9.85 -13.10 2.87
CA PHE A 310 8.70 -12.84 3.73
C PHE A 310 7.48 -13.62 3.25
N ASP A 311 6.63 -14.06 4.17
CA ASP A 311 5.32 -14.64 3.85
C ASP A 311 4.41 -13.62 3.13
N VAL A 312 4.54 -12.34 3.49
CA VAL A 312 3.83 -11.23 2.86
C VAL A 312 4.62 -9.92 2.99
N VAL A 313 4.53 -9.11 1.94
CA VAL A 313 5.06 -7.74 1.89
C VAL A 313 3.92 -6.74 1.96
N PHE A 314 3.96 -5.85 2.96
CA PHE A 314 3.09 -4.69 3.08
C PHE A 314 3.86 -3.45 2.63
N ALA A 315 3.37 -2.81 1.57
CA ALA A 315 4.02 -1.65 0.96
C ALA A 315 3.03 -0.52 0.65
N ALA A 316 3.54 0.66 0.29
CA ALA A 316 2.74 1.79 -0.19
C ALA A 316 3.40 2.43 -1.42
N HIS A 317 3.72 3.73 -1.37
CA HIS A 317 4.42 4.54 -2.38
C HIS A 317 3.66 4.79 -3.70
N ASP A 318 3.00 3.76 -4.23
CA ASP A 318 2.00 3.89 -5.26
C ASP A 318 0.65 4.22 -4.63
N HIS A 319 0.02 5.32 -5.05
CA HIS A 319 -1.18 5.84 -4.38
C HIS A 319 -2.46 5.16 -4.87
N PHE A 320 -2.56 3.86 -4.59
CA PHE A 320 -3.72 3.02 -4.88
C PHE A 320 -3.71 1.80 -3.96
N LEU A 321 -4.75 0.96 -4.06
CA LEU A 321 -4.82 -0.32 -3.37
C LEU A 321 -4.62 -1.45 -4.36
N SER A 322 -3.71 -2.37 -4.07
CA SER A 322 -3.55 -3.57 -4.89
C SER A 322 -3.11 -4.78 -4.08
N TYR A 323 -3.48 -5.96 -4.59
CA TYR A 323 -3.03 -7.25 -4.09
C TYR A 323 -2.36 -8.01 -5.22
N TYR A 324 -1.12 -8.43 -4.99
CA TYR A 324 -0.34 -9.24 -5.90
C TYR A 324 -0.06 -10.61 -5.27
N ASN A 325 -0.34 -11.69 -5.99
CA ASN A 325 0.01 -13.05 -5.56
C ASN A 325 0.30 -13.98 -6.74
N ASP A 326 1.56 -14.33 -6.96
CA ASP A 326 1.97 -15.31 -7.98
C ASP A 326 2.40 -16.67 -7.38
N LYS A 327 2.21 -16.87 -6.07
CA LYS A 327 2.65 -18.06 -5.33
C LYS A 327 2.18 -19.38 -5.92
N ALA A 328 0.99 -19.40 -6.51
CA ALA A 328 0.43 -20.61 -7.12
C ALA A 328 1.11 -21.02 -8.44
N VAL A 329 1.88 -20.12 -9.08
CA VAL A 329 2.50 -20.35 -10.40
C VAL A 329 4.01 -20.10 -10.44
N ALA A 330 4.57 -19.48 -9.40
CA ALA A 330 5.99 -19.20 -9.31
C ALA A 330 6.79 -20.52 -9.35
N LYS A 331 7.86 -20.53 -10.14
CA LYS A 331 8.81 -21.66 -10.20
C LYS A 331 9.73 -21.71 -8.97
N GLU A 332 9.93 -20.55 -8.36
CA GLU A 332 10.69 -20.33 -7.14
C GLU A 332 9.75 -19.80 -6.05
N GLN A 333 10.26 -19.07 -5.06
CA GLN A 333 9.41 -18.43 -4.05
C GLN A 333 8.57 -17.32 -4.70
N GLY A 334 7.26 -17.52 -4.75
CA GLY A 334 6.33 -16.49 -5.21
C GLY A 334 6.19 -15.36 -4.20
N LEU A 335 5.73 -14.21 -4.68
CA LEU A 335 5.48 -13.00 -3.93
C LEU A 335 4.00 -12.90 -3.56
N VAL A 336 3.74 -12.64 -2.27
CA VAL A 336 2.45 -12.13 -1.79
C VAL A 336 2.70 -10.70 -1.33
N GLN A 337 2.04 -9.74 -1.96
CA GLN A 337 2.23 -8.32 -1.64
C GLN A 337 0.91 -7.57 -1.61
N ILE A 338 0.79 -6.68 -0.63
CA ILE A 338 -0.24 -5.67 -0.52
C ILE A 338 0.39 -4.31 -0.77
N THR A 339 -0.18 -3.55 -1.70
CA THR A 339 0.08 -2.11 -1.83
C THR A 339 -1.08 -1.37 -1.17
N ALA A 340 -0.77 -0.60 -0.13
CA ALA A 340 -1.69 0.06 0.78
C ALA A 340 -1.61 1.60 0.70
N GLY A 341 -1.19 2.15 -0.44
CA GLY A 341 -0.99 3.61 -0.62
C GLY A 341 -2.27 4.43 -0.82
N GLY A 342 -3.44 3.86 -0.57
CA GLY A 342 -4.73 4.55 -0.63
C GLY A 342 -5.10 5.31 0.65
N GLY A 343 -4.15 5.60 1.55
CA GLY A 343 -4.45 6.13 2.90
C GLY A 343 -5.05 7.54 2.96
N GLY A 344 -5.10 8.26 1.84
CA GLY A 344 -5.69 9.61 1.76
C GLY A 344 -4.99 10.59 0.82
N GLY A 345 -3.82 10.23 0.30
CA GLY A 345 -3.09 11.02 -0.69
C GLY A 345 -3.79 11.14 -2.04
N LYS A 346 -3.18 11.89 -2.97
CA LYS A 346 -3.69 11.97 -4.36
C LYS A 346 -3.50 10.61 -5.05
N LEU A 347 -4.59 10.00 -5.50
CA LEU A 347 -4.55 8.70 -6.15
C LEU A 347 -3.74 8.70 -7.47
N GLN A 348 -3.21 7.52 -7.80
CA GLN A 348 -2.43 7.25 -9.00
C GLN A 348 -3.10 6.13 -9.79
N ASP A 349 -3.04 6.27 -11.11
CA ASP A 349 -3.62 5.33 -12.04
C ASP A 349 -2.73 4.11 -12.28
N ARG A 350 -3.34 3.05 -12.81
CA ARG A 350 -2.61 1.86 -13.25
C ARG A 350 -1.88 2.14 -14.57
N LYS A 351 -0.57 1.88 -14.62
CA LYS A 351 0.25 2.02 -15.82
C LYS A 351 0.73 0.69 -16.42
N SER A 352 0.95 -0.35 -15.60
CA SER A 352 1.49 -1.64 -16.07
C SER A 352 0.53 -2.83 -15.83
N TYR A 353 0.57 -3.76 -16.77
CA TYR A 353 -0.21 -4.99 -16.85
C TYR A 353 0.64 -6.25 -16.79
N ALA A 354 1.97 -6.13 -16.64
CA ALA A 354 2.90 -7.26 -16.61
C ALA A 354 2.49 -8.34 -15.59
N GLY A 355 1.95 -7.94 -14.44
CA GLY A 355 1.51 -8.82 -13.37
C GLY A 355 0.14 -9.47 -13.56
N HIS A 356 -0.65 -9.12 -14.58
CA HIS A 356 -1.94 -9.77 -14.83
C HIS A 356 -1.74 -11.27 -15.20
N PRO A 357 -2.56 -12.21 -14.67
CA PRO A 357 -3.77 -12.02 -13.85
C PRO A 357 -3.55 -11.96 -12.33
N TYR A 358 -2.30 -12.01 -11.87
CA TYR A 358 -1.94 -12.14 -10.45
C TYR A 358 -2.11 -10.87 -9.62
N VAL A 359 -2.73 -9.83 -10.18
CA VAL A 359 -2.94 -8.54 -9.52
C VAL A 359 -4.41 -8.13 -9.53
N GLU A 360 -4.92 -7.84 -8.34
CA GLU A 360 -6.13 -7.04 -8.17
C GLU A 360 -5.75 -5.59 -7.88
N PHE A 361 -6.44 -4.64 -8.49
CA PHE A 361 -6.09 -3.21 -8.46
C PHE A 361 -7.35 -2.37 -8.30
N LEU A 362 -7.29 -1.36 -7.43
CA LEU A 362 -8.26 -0.29 -7.31
C LEU A 362 -7.56 1.06 -7.11
N GLU A 363 -7.84 2.01 -8.00
CA GLU A 363 -7.52 3.42 -7.82
C GLU A 363 -8.53 4.03 -6.83
N GLN A 364 -8.38 3.71 -5.55
CA GLN A 364 -9.26 4.21 -4.50
C GLN A 364 -8.54 4.46 -3.17
N ASN A 365 -9.13 5.36 -2.38
CA ASN A 365 -8.74 5.54 -0.99
C ASN A 365 -9.33 4.43 -0.11
N GLY A 366 -8.60 4.03 0.92
CA GLY A 366 -8.96 2.91 1.78
C GLY A 366 -7.77 2.31 2.50
N PHE A 367 -7.94 1.09 2.99
CA PHE A 367 -6.94 0.37 3.77
C PHE A 367 -7.16 -1.15 3.66
N TRP A 368 -6.26 -1.89 4.29
CA TRP A 368 -6.32 -3.34 4.38
C TRP A 368 -6.49 -3.78 5.83
N LYS A 369 -7.45 -4.67 6.09
CA LYS A 369 -7.44 -5.50 7.30
C LYS A 369 -6.70 -6.79 6.98
N VAL A 370 -5.80 -7.21 7.85
CA VAL A 370 -5.08 -8.47 7.74
C VAL A 370 -5.46 -9.36 8.90
N THR A 371 -5.73 -10.63 8.63
CA THR A 371 -6.04 -11.63 9.64
C THR A 371 -5.10 -12.83 9.49
N HIS A 372 -4.33 -13.16 10.53
CA HIS A 372 -3.62 -14.43 10.63
C HIS A 372 -4.45 -15.41 11.45
N ASN A 373 -4.92 -16.48 10.79
CA ASN A 373 -5.66 -17.54 11.46
C ASN A 373 -4.68 -18.59 12.00
N LYS A 374 -4.54 -18.66 13.31
CA LYS A 374 -3.51 -19.47 13.99
C LYS A 374 -3.74 -20.97 13.85
N LYS A 375 -4.99 -21.39 13.64
CA LYS A 375 -5.36 -22.81 13.46
C LYS A 375 -4.94 -23.34 12.09
N THR A 376 -5.09 -22.53 11.06
CA THR A 376 -4.79 -22.90 9.67
C THR A 376 -3.41 -22.42 9.22
N ASN A 377 -2.81 -21.50 9.97
CA ASN A 377 -1.61 -20.76 9.62
C ASN A 377 -1.73 -19.99 8.28
N GLU A 378 -2.95 -19.55 7.97
CA GLU A 378 -3.27 -18.81 6.75
C GLU A 378 -3.39 -17.31 7.04
N LEU A 379 -2.99 -16.50 6.07
CA LEU A 379 -3.24 -15.05 6.08
C LEU A 379 -4.41 -14.74 5.18
N PHE A 380 -5.32 -13.92 5.69
CA PHE A 380 -6.39 -13.31 4.93
C PHE A 380 -6.18 -11.79 4.84
N PHE A 381 -6.52 -11.24 3.68
CA PHE A 381 -6.38 -9.81 3.39
C PHE A 381 -7.73 -9.28 2.93
N GLU A 382 -8.27 -8.29 3.63
CA GLU A 382 -9.54 -7.65 3.31
C GLU A 382 -9.29 -6.20 2.91
N MET A 383 -9.58 -5.86 1.65
CA MET A 383 -9.49 -4.51 1.12
C MET A 383 -10.81 -3.78 1.41
N TYR A 384 -10.73 -2.61 2.03
CA TYR A 384 -11.89 -1.73 2.26
C TYR A 384 -11.63 -0.37 1.62
N THR A 385 -12.55 0.10 0.78
CA THR A 385 -12.43 1.39 0.09
C THR A 385 -13.51 2.37 0.52
N THR A 386 -13.22 3.67 0.45
CA THR A 386 -14.15 4.74 0.86
C THR A 386 -15.38 4.86 -0.04
N ASP A 387 -15.35 4.29 -1.24
CA ASP A 387 -16.50 4.17 -2.15
C ASP A 387 -17.29 2.85 -1.99
N GLY A 388 -16.93 2.03 -0.98
CA GLY A 388 -17.74 0.88 -0.56
C GLY A 388 -17.36 -0.45 -1.18
N HIS A 389 -16.18 -0.60 -1.79
CA HIS A 389 -15.68 -1.92 -2.16
C HIS A 389 -15.10 -2.67 -0.95
N HIS A 390 -15.49 -3.95 -0.84
CA HIS A 390 -14.96 -4.89 0.15
C HIS A 390 -14.57 -6.20 -0.54
N LEU A 391 -13.26 -6.45 -0.66
CA LEU A 391 -12.70 -7.66 -1.28
C LEU A 391 -11.92 -8.46 -0.25
N LYS A 392 -11.91 -9.78 -0.35
CA LYS A 392 -11.15 -10.67 0.54
C LYS A 392 -10.24 -11.61 -0.26
N PHE A 393 -9.04 -11.86 0.24
CA PHE A 393 -8.05 -12.76 -0.37
C PHE A 393 -7.42 -13.66 0.70
N SER A 394 -6.77 -14.74 0.26
CA SER A 394 -5.86 -15.55 1.10
C SER A 394 -4.47 -15.56 0.51
N ASP A 395 -3.44 -15.77 1.32
CA ASP A 395 -2.04 -15.91 0.88
C ASP A 395 -1.77 -17.14 -0.02
N LYS A 396 -2.79 -17.93 -0.34
CA LYS A 396 -2.72 -19.10 -1.23
C LYS A 396 -3.05 -18.80 -2.69
N ASN A 397 -3.84 -17.77 -2.99
CA ASN A 397 -4.35 -17.50 -4.33
C ASN A 397 -4.51 -16.00 -4.60
N HIS A 398 -4.37 -15.60 -5.88
CA HIS A 398 -4.67 -14.26 -6.37
C HIS A 398 -6.17 -13.97 -6.52
N LEU A 399 -7.00 -15.01 -6.64
CA LEU A 399 -8.43 -14.85 -6.81
C LEU A 399 -9.12 -14.44 -5.49
N PRO A 400 -10.08 -13.50 -5.54
CA PRO A 400 -10.83 -13.08 -4.37
C PRO A 400 -11.75 -14.19 -3.85
N ILE A 401 -11.88 -14.24 -2.53
CA ILE A 401 -12.78 -15.10 -1.76
C ILE A 401 -14.12 -14.38 -1.62
N ARG A 402 -15.21 -15.09 -1.91
CA ARG A 402 -16.57 -14.56 -1.85
C ARG A 402 -17.60 -15.65 -1.58
N THR A 403 -18.77 -15.25 -1.11
CA THR A 403 -19.96 -16.11 -0.95
C THR A 403 -20.76 -16.14 -2.26
N PRO A 404 -20.82 -17.28 -2.99
CA PRO A 404 -21.55 -17.37 -4.25
C PRO A 404 -23.03 -16.97 -4.13
N SER A 405 -23.56 -16.27 -5.14
CA SER A 405 -24.98 -15.95 -5.19
C SER A 405 -25.80 -17.21 -5.44
N LYS A 406 -26.98 -17.26 -4.84
CA LYS A 406 -27.98 -18.31 -5.14
C LYS A 406 -28.70 -18.04 -6.46
N ASP A 407 -28.62 -16.83 -6.98
CA ASP A 407 -29.20 -16.44 -8.27
C ASP A 407 -28.27 -16.84 -9.42
N GLN A 408 -28.71 -17.80 -10.24
CA GLN A 408 -27.95 -18.28 -11.38
C GLN A 408 -27.74 -17.21 -12.46
N GLN A 409 -28.68 -16.25 -12.60
CA GLN A 409 -28.53 -15.16 -13.57
C GLN A 409 -27.43 -14.19 -13.14
N TYR A 410 -27.30 -13.94 -11.84
CA TYR A 410 -26.18 -13.19 -11.28
C TYR A 410 -24.85 -13.88 -11.59
N GLU A 411 -24.70 -15.17 -11.30
CA GLU A 411 -23.44 -15.88 -11.56
C GLU A 411 -23.08 -15.93 -13.05
N LEU A 412 -24.08 -16.03 -13.92
CA LEU A 412 -23.87 -16.02 -15.37
C LEU A 412 -23.42 -14.64 -15.87
N LEU A 413 -24.06 -13.56 -15.39
CA LEU A 413 -23.64 -12.19 -15.69
C LEU A 413 -22.23 -11.92 -15.18
N ARG A 414 -21.95 -12.29 -13.92
CA ARG A 414 -20.63 -12.20 -13.29
C ARG A 414 -19.57 -12.89 -14.14
N LYS A 415 -19.83 -14.14 -14.57
CA LYS A 415 -18.92 -14.90 -15.44
C LYS A 415 -18.60 -14.14 -16.72
N CYS A 416 -19.62 -13.58 -17.37
CA CYS A 416 -19.44 -12.79 -18.60
C CYS A 416 -18.56 -11.56 -18.34
N VAL A 417 -18.90 -10.78 -17.30
CA VAL A 417 -18.18 -9.55 -16.96
C VAL A 417 -16.72 -9.83 -16.64
N LEU A 418 -16.44 -10.76 -15.73
CA LEU A 418 -15.07 -11.07 -15.34
C LEU A 418 -14.25 -11.67 -16.48
N PHE A 419 -14.84 -12.53 -17.30
CA PHE A 419 -14.18 -13.06 -18.49
C PHE A 419 -13.78 -11.92 -19.44
N SER A 420 -14.70 -10.99 -19.73
CA SER A 420 -14.42 -9.85 -20.61
C SER A 420 -13.37 -8.90 -20.01
N CYS A 421 -13.41 -8.64 -18.71
CA CYS A 421 -12.37 -7.87 -18.02
C CYS A 421 -10.99 -8.52 -18.17
N ASP A 422 -10.89 -9.83 -17.94
CA ASP A 422 -9.63 -10.55 -18.06
C ASP A 422 -9.13 -10.60 -19.51
N GLN A 423 -10.01 -10.76 -20.51
CA GLN A 423 -9.60 -10.70 -21.92
C GLN A 423 -9.07 -9.32 -22.31
N TYR A 424 -9.71 -8.25 -21.83
CA TYR A 424 -9.27 -6.88 -22.11
C TYR A 424 -7.93 -6.57 -21.42
N LEU A 425 -7.78 -6.93 -20.14
CA LEU A 425 -6.51 -6.76 -19.43
C LEU A 425 -5.37 -7.59 -20.06
N ASN A 426 -5.67 -8.78 -20.58
CA ASN A 426 -4.69 -9.56 -21.36
C ASN A 426 -4.30 -8.87 -22.67
N LYS A 427 -5.25 -8.25 -23.39
CA LYS A 427 -4.94 -7.42 -24.57
C LYS A 427 -3.99 -6.29 -24.21
N LEU A 428 -4.23 -5.58 -23.10
CA LEU A 428 -3.35 -4.50 -22.62
C LEU A 428 -1.95 -5.00 -22.22
N LYS A 429 -1.88 -6.15 -21.54
CA LYS A 429 -0.61 -6.83 -21.23
C LYS A 429 0.19 -7.16 -22.49
N MET A 430 -0.45 -7.69 -23.53
CA MET A 430 0.23 -8.01 -24.78
C MET A 430 0.71 -6.75 -25.50
N ALA A 431 -0.08 -5.68 -25.50
CA ALA A 431 0.34 -4.38 -26.05
C ALA A 431 1.56 -3.82 -25.31
N GLU A 432 1.62 -3.92 -23.99
CA GLU A 432 2.79 -3.53 -23.20
C GLU A 432 4.04 -4.33 -23.59
N ILE A 433 3.92 -5.66 -23.72
CA ILE A 433 5.03 -6.53 -24.12
C ILE A 433 5.55 -6.18 -25.51
N ILE A 434 4.64 -5.95 -26.47
CA ILE A 434 5.00 -5.56 -27.84
C ILE A 434 5.73 -4.20 -27.84
N ASN A 435 5.23 -3.23 -27.08
CA ASN A 435 5.84 -1.90 -26.96
C ASN A 435 7.22 -1.93 -26.29
N LYS A 436 7.44 -2.82 -25.31
CA LYS A 436 8.76 -3.03 -24.70
C LYS A 436 9.74 -3.59 -25.72
N LYS A 437 9.36 -4.69 -26.40
CA LYS A 437 10.20 -5.34 -27.42
C LYS A 437 10.49 -4.43 -28.61
N SER A 438 9.56 -3.57 -29.03
CA SER A 438 9.77 -2.66 -30.15
C SER A 438 10.78 -1.56 -29.88
N LYS A 439 10.95 -1.16 -28.62
CA LYS A 439 12.00 -0.23 -28.20
C LYS A 439 13.38 -0.88 -28.11
N GLU A 440 13.42 -2.21 -27.91
CA GLU A 440 14.65 -2.99 -27.79
C GLU A 440 15.20 -3.49 -29.14
N THR A 441 14.37 -3.58 -30.18
CA THR A 441 14.76 -4.09 -31.50
C THR A 441 14.81 -3.00 -32.58
N THR A 442 15.89 -2.95 -33.35
CA THR A 442 16.02 -2.11 -34.55
C THR A 442 15.65 -2.87 -35.83
N ASN A 443 15.22 -4.13 -35.75
CA ASN A 443 14.96 -5.00 -36.91
C ASN A 443 13.46 -5.14 -37.25
N PRO A 444 12.99 -4.59 -38.40
CA PRO A 444 11.58 -4.62 -38.81
C PRO A 444 10.99 -6.03 -39.04
N GLY A 445 11.80 -7.00 -39.47
CA GLY A 445 11.33 -8.36 -39.75
C GLY A 445 10.97 -9.16 -38.48
N MET A 446 11.67 -8.89 -37.39
CA MET A 446 11.42 -9.49 -36.08
C MET A 446 10.14 -8.92 -35.45
N LEU A 447 9.87 -7.63 -35.65
CA LEU A 447 8.60 -6.99 -35.27
C LEU A 447 7.41 -7.71 -35.95
N TYR A 448 7.48 -7.94 -37.27
CA TYR A 448 6.43 -8.63 -38.01
C TYR A 448 6.17 -10.07 -37.51
N GLY A 449 7.22 -10.82 -37.15
CA GLY A 449 7.10 -12.15 -36.55
C GLY A 449 6.45 -12.15 -35.17
N ILE A 450 6.77 -11.15 -34.33
CA ILE A 450 6.17 -10.97 -33.00
C ILE A 450 4.67 -10.66 -33.13
N PHE A 451 4.30 -9.73 -34.02
CA PHE A 451 2.90 -9.39 -34.28
C PHE A 451 2.08 -10.62 -34.72
N ASN A 452 2.62 -11.46 -35.62
CA ASN A 452 1.92 -12.65 -36.13
C ASN A 452 1.78 -13.79 -35.11
N GLN A 453 2.73 -13.99 -34.20
CA GLN A 453 2.58 -14.98 -33.12
C GLN A 453 1.49 -14.57 -32.13
N THR A 454 1.34 -13.27 -31.86
CA THR A 454 0.31 -12.76 -30.95
C THR A 454 -1.10 -12.73 -31.57
N THR A 455 -1.25 -12.41 -32.86
CA THR A 455 -2.58 -12.41 -33.52
C THR A 455 -3.16 -13.80 -33.68
N HIS A 456 -2.33 -14.84 -33.79
CA HIS A 456 -2.80 -16.23 -33.90
C HIS A 456 -3.50 -16.76 -32.63
N LEU A 457 -3.22 -16.16 -31.46
CA LEU A 457 -3.90 -16.45 -30.19
C LEU A 457 -5.28 -15.81 -30.07
N PHE A 458 -5.54 -14.71 -30.79
CA PHE A 458 -6.83 -14.00 -30.78
C PHE A 458 -7.81 -14.53 -31.84
N ASN A 459 -7.35 -15.38 -32.77
CA ASN A 459 -8.15 -15.82 -33.91
C ASN A 459 -8.88 -17.15 -33.66
N LYS A 460 -9.90 -17.12 -32.80
CA LYS A 460 -11.06 -18.02 -32.94
C LYS A 460 -12.42 -17.37 -32.70
N SER A 461 -12.53 -16.09 -32.30
CA SER A 461 -13.85 -15.50 -32.04
C SER A 461 -14.06 -14.01 -32.35
N VAL A 462 -13.09 -13.20 -32.80
CA VAL A 462 -13.33 -11.77 -33.04
C VAL A 462 -12.68 -11.30 -34.35
N ASN A 463 -13.47 -11.24 -35.42
CA ASN A 463 -13.10 -10.61 -36.69
C ASN A 463 -13.16 -9.08 -36.59
N VAL A 464 -12.32 -8.48 -35.73
CA VAL A 464 -12.15 -7.02 -35.64
C VAL A 464 -10.67 -6.68 -35.52
N VAL A 465 -9.84 -7.13 -36.46
CA VAL A 465 -8.45 -6.68 -36.54
C VAL A 465 -8.05 -6.56 -38.00
N THR A 466 -8.19 -5.37 -38.58
CA THR A 466 -7.31 -4.93 -39.69
C THR A 466 -7.23 -3.40 -39.86
N SER A 467 -8.13 -2.57 -39.30
CA SER A 467 -8.03 -1.10 -39.51
C SER A 467 -7.41 -0.28 -38.37
N ALA A 468 -7.21 -0.84 -37.17
CA ALA A 468 -6.73 -0.08 -35.99
C ALA A 468 -5.20 0.14 -35.92
N VAL A 469 -4.42 -0.43 -36.85
CA VAL A 469 -2.94 -0.51 -36.75
C VAL A 469 -2.22 0.77 -37.23
N LYS A 470 -2.87 1.95 -37.19
CA LYS A 470 -2.20 3.22 -37.57
C LYS A 470 -2.29 4.37 -36.58
N HIS A 471 -2.97 4.23 -35.45
CA HIS A 471 -2.95 5.25 -34.40
C HIS A 471 -2.31 4.67 -33.14
N PHE A 472 -1.01 4.93 -32.97
CA PHE A 472 -0.37 4.93 -31.66
C PHE A 472 -1.07 6.01 -30.82
N MET A 473 -2.09 5.63 -30.05
CA MET A 473 -2.73 6.55 -29.11
C MET A 473 -1.85 6.69 -27.86
N PRO A 474 -1.66 7.92 -27.35
CA PRO A 474 -0.94 8.13 -26.09
C PRO A 474 -1.58 7.35 -24.94
N ALA A 475 -0.76 6.88 -24.00
CA ALA A 475 -1.21 6.11 -22.83
C ALA A 475 -2.25 6.85 -21.96
N ASP A 476 -2.35 8.17 -22.07
CA ASP A 476 -3.26 9.00 -21.29
C ASP A 476 -4.73 8.98 -21.77
N TYR A 477 -5.02 8.33 -22.91
CA TYR A 477 -6.40 8.24 -23.44
C TYR A 477 -7.26 7.13 -22.81
N PHE A 478 -6.67 6.20 -22.04
CA PHE A 478 -7.37 5.00 -21.55
C PHE A 478 -7.59 4.97 -20.03
N THR A 479 -7.07 5.95 -19.29
CA THR A 479 -7.00 5.90 -17.81
C THR A 479 -8.37 5.74 -17.15
N GLN A 480 -9.37 6.50 -17.57
CA GLN A 480 -10.70 6.44 -16.96
C GLN A 480 -11.47 5.15 -17.28
N GLU A 481 -11.26 4.59 -18.48
CA GLU A 481 -11.81 3.27 -18.87
C GLU A 481 -11.20 2.16 -17.99
N ILE A 482 -9.89 2.20 -17.77
CA ILE A 482 -9.16 1.23 -16.94
C ILE A 482 -9.68 1.26 -15.50
N THR A 483 -9.84 2.45 -14.93
CA THR A 483 -10.37 2.61 -13.57
C THR A 483 -11.80 2.08 -13.45
N THR A 484 -12.65 2.41 -14.43
CA THR A 484 -14.02 1.88 -14.53
C THR A 484 -14.04 0.35 -14.61
N LEU A 485 -13.17 -0.26 -15.44
CA LEU A 485 -13.08 -1.71 -15.58
C LEU A 485 -12.68 -2.40 -14.27
N HIS A 486 -11.74 -1.80 -13.54
CA HIS A 486 -11.31 -2.32 -12.24
C HIS A 486 -12.39 -2.20 -11.16
N GLN A 487 -13.14 -1.09 -11.12
CA GLN A 487 -14.29 -0.95 -10.24
C GLN A 487 -15.38 -1.99 -10.55
N LEU A 488 -15.67 -2.22 -11.83
CA LEU A 488 -16.63 -3.25 -12.25
C LEU A 488 -16.16 -4.65 -11.85
N LYS A 489 -14.87 -4.97 -12.06
CA LYS A 489 -14.26 -6.24 -11.63
C LYS A 489 -14.35 -6.42 -10.11
N ALA A 490 -14.07 -5.36 -9.34
CA ALA A 490 -14.16 -5.38 -7.89
C ALA A 490 -15.62 -5.58 -7.42
N TYR A 491 -16.60 -4.88 -8.01
CA TYR A 491 -18.01 -5.07 -7.67
C TYR A 491 -18.46 -6.54 -7.74
N PHE A 492 -18.09 -7.23 -8.82
CA PHE A 492 -18.42 -8.65 -8.99
C PHE A 492 -17.59 -9.60 -8.12
N ASN A 493 -16.57 -9.09 -7.44
CA ASN A 493 -15.69 -9.83 -6.55
C ASN A 493 -15.87 -9.44 -5.07
N HIS A 494 -16.90 -8.66 -4.74
CA HIS A 494 -17.29 -8.39 -3.36
C HIS A 494 -17.46 -9.68 -2.56
N VAL A 495 -17.11 -9.62 -1.27
CA VAL A 495 -17.26 -10.75 -0.34
C VAL A 495 -18.69 -11.28 -0.35
N GLU A 496 -19.67 -10.37 -0.31
CA GLU A 496 -21.09 -10.68 -0.41
C GLU A 496 -21.65 -10.18 -1.75
N SER A 497 -22.39 -11.04 -2.43
CA SER A 497 -23.04 -10.70 -3.70
C SER A 497 -24.25 -9.80 -3.49
N SER A 498 -24.42 -8.83 -4.39
CA SER A 498 -25.63 -8.02 -4.51
C SER A 498 -26.78 -8.79 -5.19
N SER A 499 -27.94 -8.15 -5.32
CA SER A 499 -29.03 -8.69 -6.12
C SER A 499 -28.68 -8.69 -7.62
N TYR A 500 -29.32 -9.56 -8.40
CA TYR A 500 -29.15 -9.57 -9.85
C TYR A 500 -29.55 -8.24 -10.51
N LEU A 501 -30.59 -7.57 -10.01
CA LEU A 501 -31.03 -6.27 -10.54
C LEU A 501 -30.00 -5.18 -10.28
N ASP A 502 -29.40 -5.15 -9.09
CA ASP A 502 -28.31 -4.22 -8.79
C ASP A 502 -27.10 -4.49 -9.70
N ALA A 503 -26.74 -5.76 -9.89
CA ALA A 503 -25.63 -6.14 -10.76
C ALA A 503 -25.85 -5.72 -12.21
N LEU A 504 -27.09 -5.85 -12.71
CA LEU A 504 -27.46 -5.34 -14.03
C LEU A 504 -27.35 -3.82 -14.11
N SER A 505 -27.90 -3.11 -13.12
CA SER A 505 -27.84 -1.64 -13.04
C SER A 505 -26.41 -1.12 -13.02
N VAL A 506 -25.55 -1.74 -12.22
CA VAL A 506 -24.13 -1.42 -12.13
C VAL A 506 -23.40 -1.72 -13.45
N THR A 507 -23.66 -2.87 -14.06
CA THR A 507 -23.08 -3.22 -15.36
C THR A 507 -23.49 -2.23 -16.44
N GLU A 508 -24.77 -1.85 -16.51
CA GLU A 508 -25.27 -0.85 -17.46
C GLU A 508 -24.61 0.51 -17.22
N LYS A 509 -24.55 0.97 -15.97
CA LYS A 509 -23.93 2.25 -15.60
C LYS A 509 -22.48 2.31 -16.07
N TYR A 510 -21.68 1.28 -15.78
CA TYR A 510 -20.27 1.26 -16.16
C TYR A 510 -20.07 1.14 -17.67
N LEU A 511 -20.90 0.35 -18.38
CA LEU A 511 -20.85 0.31 -19.84
C LEU A 511 -21.19 1.65 -20.48
N ARG A 512 -22.19 2.37 -19.95
CA ARG A 512 -22.53 3.72 -20.43
C ARG A 512 -21.35 4.67 -20.26
N ASN A 513 -20.65 4.63 -19.12
CA ASN A 513 -19.47 5.46 -18.89
C ASN A 513 -18.36 5.15 -19.92
N ILE A 514 -18.04 3.88 -20.15
CA ILE A 514 -17.02 3.46 -21.13
C ILE A 514 -17.34 4.01 -22.54
N ILE A 515 -18.58 3.85 -23.01
CA ILE A 515 -19.02 4.31 -24.34
C ILE A 515 -18.92 5.83 -24.48
N LEU A 516 -19.31 6.57 -23.43
CA LEU A 516 -19.32 8.04 -23.45
C LEU A 516 -17.89 8.61 -23.37
N GLU A 517 -17.01 7.96 -22.63
CA GLU A 517 -15.65 8.45 -22.35
C GLU A 517 -14.65 8.10 -23.47
N THR A 518 -14.85 6.98 -24.17
CA THR A 518 -13.89 6.47 -25.18
C THR A 518 -14.55 6.15 -26.52
N PRO A 519 -15.11 7.15 -27.24
CA PRO A 519 -15.84 6.90 -28.50
C PRO A 519 -14.97 6.25 -29.62
N LEU A 520 -13.65 6.18 -29.44
CA LEU A 520 -12.68 5.67 -30.42
C LEU A 520 -12.23 4.21 -30.16
N ASP A 521 -12.40 3.64 -28.96
CA ASP A 521 -12.13 2.21 -28.67
C ASP A 521 -13.24 1.60 -27.81
N ASN A 522 -14.29 1.12 -28.47
CA ASN A 522 -15.39 0.38 -27.82
C ASN A 522 -15.08 -1.12 -27.64
N SER A 523 -13.81 -1.55 -27.69
CA SER A 523 -13.49 -2.99 -27.75
C SER A 523 -13.88 -3.74 -26.48
N PHE A 524 -13.77 -3.15 -25.29
CA PHE A 524 -14.30 -3.78 -24.08
C PHE A 524 -15.83 -3.99 -24.14
N TYR A 525 -16.57 -2.95 -24.58
CA TYR A 525 -18.02 -3.05 -24.74
C TYR A 525 -18.41 -4.20 -25.69
N PHE A 526 -17.75 -4.32 -26.83
CA PHE A 526 -18.02 -5.42 -27.78
C PHE A 526 -17.66 -6.79 -27.18
N MET A 527 -16.53 -6.91 -26.48
CA MET A 527 -16.17 -8.16 -25.78
C MET A 527 -17.22 -8.57 -24.74
N LEU A 528 -17.72 -7.61 -23.95
CA LEU A 528 -18.76 -7.88 -22.96
C LEU A 528 -20.10 -8.21 -23.61
N LYS A 529 -20.48 -7.45 -24.64
CA LYS A 529 -21.70 -7.72 -25.40
C LYS A 529 -21.72 -9.12 -26.00
N GLU A 530 -20.64 -9.52 -26.67
CA GLU A 530 -20.53 -10.85 -27.25
C GLU A 530 -20.57 -11.93 -26.16
N SER A 531 -19.90 -11.72 -25.03
CA SER A 531 -19.94 -12.67 -23.91
C SER A 531 -21.37 -12.83 -23.36
N ILE A 532 -22.08 -11.73 -23.10
CA ILE A 532 -23.45 -11.76 -22.59
C ILE A 532 -24.40 -12.42 -23.58
N GLU A 533 -24.39 -12.00 -24.85
CA GLU A 533 -25.29 -12.54 -25.87
C GLU A 533 -25.05 -14.04 -26.11
N LYS A 534 -23.78 -14.47 -26.03
CA LYS A 534 -23.40 -15.87 -26.19
C LYS A 534 -23.82 -16.72 -24.98
N GLU A 535 -23.53 -16.29 -23.76
CA GLU A 535 -23.72 -17.11 -22.56
C GLU A 535 -25.16 -17.00 -22.02
N MET A 536 -25.75 -15.80 -22.02
CA MET A 536 -27.11 -15.55 -21.49
C MET A 536 -28.22 -15.72 -22.53
N LYS A 537 -27.87 -15.79 -23.83
CA LYS A 537 -28.84 -15.92 -24.94
C LYS A 537 -29.87 -14.79 -25.02
N ILE A 538 -29.52 -13.61 -24.53
CA ILE A 538 -30.37 -12.40 -24.54
C ILE A 538 -29.56 -11.25 -25.15
N PRO A 539 -30.12 -10.47 -26.11
CA PRO A 539 -29.47 -9.26 -26.60
C PRO A 539 -29.21 -8.26 -25.48
N VAL A 540 -28.02 -7.65 -25.41
CA VAL A 540 -27.67 -6.68 -24.34
C VAL A 540 -28.69 -5.53 -24.25
N ASN A 541 -29.19 -5.06 -25.39
CA ASN A 541 -30.21 -4.00 -25.43
C ASN A 541 -31.54 -4.43 -24.79
N GLU A 542 -31.91 -5.71 -24.86
CA GLU A 542 -33.10 -6.24 -24.19
C GLU A 542 -32.81 -6.48 -22.71
N LEU A 543 -31.62 -6.96 -22.37
CA LEU A 543 -31.18 -7.19 -20.99
C LEU A 543 -31.29 -5.90 -20.14
N PHE A 544 -30.87 -4.76 -20.69
CA PHE A 544 -30.96 -3.48 -19.97
C PHE A 544 -32.34 -2.81 -20.01
N LYS A 545 -33.26 -3.24 -20.91
CA LYS A 545 -34.66 -2.78 -20.83
C LYS A 545 -35.36 -3.30 -19.58
N THR A 546 -34.97 -4.47 -19.08
CA THR A 546 -35.51 -5.06 -17.84
C THR A 546 -35.38 -4.12 -16.63
N ILE A 547 -34.32 -3.29 -16.59
CA ILE A 547 -34.09 -2.29 -15.54
C ILE A 547 -35.16 -1.18 -15.59
N LYS A 548 -35.49 -0.68 -16.80
CA LYS A 548 -36.48 0.39 -16.97
C LYS A 548 -37.88 -0.05 -16.57
N THR A 549 -38.25 -1.30 -16.87
CA THR A 549 -39.58 -1.85 -16.52
C THR A 549 -39.75 -1.98 -15.01
N PHE A 550 -38.69 -2.33 -14.28
CA PHE A 550 -38.69 -2.42 -12.81
C PHE A 550 -38.80 -1.05 -12.13
N ASN A 551 -38.07 -0.04 -12.61
CA ASN A 551 -38.17 1.32 -12.04
C ASN A 551 -39.58 1.92 -12.25
N THR A 552 -40.23 1.65 -13.38
CA THR A 552 -41.62 2.07 -13.61
C THR A 552 -42.65 1.30 -12.79
N THR A 553 -42.32 0.15 -12.19
CA THR A 553 -43.24 -0.57 -11.30
C THR A 553 -43.00 -0.24 -9.82
N ALA A 554 -41.79 0.17 -9.45
CA ALA A 554 -41.46 0.67 -8.12
C ALA A 554 -41.96 2.10 -7.84
N GLU A 555 -42.16 2.93 -8.87
CA GLU A 555 -42.80 4.26 -8.72
C GLU A 555 -44.34 4.20 -8.64
N PHE A 556 -44.95 3.03 -8.90
CA PHE A 556 -46.40 2.82 -8.91
C PHE A 556 -46.91 1.99 -7.73
N ASN A 557 -46.03 1.51 -6.84
CA ASN A 557 -46.34 0.86 -5.57
C ASN A 557 -45.82 1.73 -4.43
#